data_AF-A0A4Q6EHL6-F1
#
_entry.id   AF-A0A4Q6EHL6-F1
#
_cell.length_a   1.000
_cell.length_b   1.000
_cell.length_c   1.000
_cell.angle_alpha   90.00
_cell.angle_beta   90.00
_cell.angle_gamma   90.00
#
_symmetry.space_group_name_H-M   'P 1'
#
loop_
_entity.id
_entity.type
_entity.pdbx_description
1 polymer ?
#
loop_
_entity_poly.entity_id
_entity_poly.type
_entity_poly.pdbx_seq_one_letter_code
_entity_poly.pdbx_strand_id
1 'polypeptide(L)'
;MKNSFLFPHKLRVVGWILFICGIILGAACLIWELEIPGFGFKMRETGSLIQSSFENFTNELALMLVVSGLLITAFSKEKVEDELIAKIRANSLYWAILVGFVVRFAFLVIQMSYYQLQQHTAFVETHGLIEKVIGIISYSIFFAPLLIFKLRFQYLLHQSNDVYALDRLYYLPKRPYRLIAVLLSVPLIFIYYYCMVNLFVPDYLTVLSIFASVPLIVWVYTKEDTEDEFITSLRLKSMQIAVCGYYCFLLLANIFLYSLAFMLALSPSIEIIAIIFLISFNWRLNRYNREQGGLAL
;
A
#
# COMPACT_ATOMS: atom_id res chain seq x y z
N MET A 1 -26.86 1.32 -0.24
CA MET A 1 -26.37 -0.06 0.02
C MET A 1 -25.68 -0.09 1.39
N LYS A 2 -25.93 -1.10 2.23
CA LYS A 2 -25.33 -1.20 3.58
C LYS A 2 -23.80 -1.40 3.46
N ASN A 3 -23.00 -0.44 3.95
CA ASN A 3 -21.53 -0.56 3.99
C ASN A 3 -21.11 -1.68 4.96
N SER A 4 -20.70 -2.84 4.42
CA SER A 4 -20.40 -4.06 5.18
C SER A 4 -18.94 -4.20 5.64
N PHE A 5 -18.05 -3.28 5.25
CA PHE A 5 -16.59 -3.40 5.48
C PHE A 5 -16.05 -2.53 6.62
N LEU A 6 -16.90 -1.92 7.45
CA LEU A 6 -16.46 -0.99 8.50
C LEU A 6 -16.54 -1.62 9.89
N PHE A 7 -15.49 -1.43 10.67
CA PHE A 7 -15.42 -1.82 12.08
C PHE A 7 -16.35 -0.95 12.96
N PRO A 8 -16.89 -1.50 14.07
CA PRO A 8 -17.64 -0.71 15.04
C PRO A 8 -16.83 0.49 15.58
N HIS A 9 -17.51 1.62 15.82
CA HIS A 9 -16.89 2.85 16.30
C HIS A 9 -15.98 2.64 17.54
N LYS A 10 -16.36 1.74 18.46
CA LYS A 10 -15.60 1.44 19.68
C LYS A 10 -14.19 0.89 19.41
N LEU A 11 -13.99 0.16 18.30
CA LEU A 11 -12.67 -0.42 17.96
C LEU A 11 -11.66 0.63 17.51
N ARG A 12 -12.09 1.85 17.19
CA ARG A 12 -11.20 2.95 16.81
C ARG A 12 -10.16 3.25 17.90
N VAL A 13 -10.57 3.24 19.17
CA VAL A 13 -9.66 3.51 20.29
C VAL A 13 -8.61 2.42 20.40
N VAL A 14 -9.03 1.16 20.24
CA VAL A 14 -8.11 0.00 20.19
C VAL A 14 -7.12 0.16 19.04
N GLY A 15 -7.60 0.55 17.85
CA GLY A 15 -6.74 0.80 16.69
C GLY A 15 -5.66 1.86 16.94
N TRP A 16 -6.00 2.97 17.60
CA TRP A 16 -5.03 4.00 17.97
C TRP A 16 -4.01 3.52 19.00
N ILE A 17 -4.46 2.78 20.02
CA ILE A 17 -3.55 2.20 21.03
C ILE A 17 -2.55 1.26 20.34
N LEU A 18 -3.03 0.34 19.49
CA LEU A 18 -2.18 -0.59 18.75
C LEU A 18 -1.19 0.16 17.84
N PHE A 19 -1.65 1.16 17.10
CA PHE A 19 -0.79 1.94 16.21
C PHE A 19 0.31 2.69 16.97
N ILE A 20 -0.03 3.36 18.09
CA ILE A 20 0.92 4.11 18.90
C ILE A 20 1.95 3.17 19.54
N CYS A 21 1.49 2.07 20.14
CA CYS A 21 2.40 1.05 20.69
C CYS A 21 3.30 0.45 19.61
N GLY A 22 2.76 0.17 18.42
CA GLY A 22 3.50 -0.35 17.28
C GLY A 22 4.56 0.62 16.77
N ILE A 23 4.26 1.92 16.65
CA ILE A 23 5.25 2.93 16.27
C ILE A 23 6.34 3.08 17.32
N ILE A 24 5.99 3.12 18.60
CA ILE A 24 6.99 3.22 19.69
C ILE A 24 7.91 2.01 19.65
N LEU A 25 7.36 0.80 19.54
CA LEU A 25 8.14 -0.44 19.45
C LEU A 25 8.99 -0.46 18.17
N GLY A 26 8.42 -0.15 17.02
CA GLY A 26 9.14 -0.13 15.74
C GLY A 26 10.26 0.91 15.70
N ALA A 27 10.04 2.10 16.27
CA ALA A 27 11.09 3.12 16.42
C ALA A 27 12.19 2.63 17.37
N ALA A 28 11.83 1.97 18.47
CA ALA A 28 12.80 1.40 19.39
C ALA A 28 13.64 0.30 18.73
N CYS A 29 13.03 -0.56 17.91
CA CYS A 29 13.74 -1.57 17.13
C CYS A 29 14.72 -0.94 16.12
N LEU A 30 14.30 0.11 15.41
CA LEU A 30 15.12 0.70 14.34
C LEU A 30 16.23 1.62 14.86
N ILE A 31 16.01 2.32 15.98
CA ILE A 31 16.96 3.31 16.51
C ILE A 31 17.91 2.68 17.54
N TRP A 32 17.37 1.87 18.45
CA TRP A 32 18.11 1.28 19.56
C TRP A 32 18.38 -0.22 19.40
N GLU A 33 18.00 -0.81 18.26
CA GLU A 33 18.16 -2.25 18.01
C GLU A 33 17.50 -3.08 19.13
N LEU A 34 16.36 -2.58 19.64
CA LEU A 34 15.63 -3.21 20.73
C LEU A 34 15.09 -4.56 20.30
N GLU A 35 15.51 -5.59 21.01
CA GLU A 35 14.97 -6.94 20.93
C GLU A 35 14.37 -7.33 22.27
N ILE A 36 13.11 -7.78 22.27
CA ILE A 36 12.49 -8.29 23.51
C ILE A 36 13.21 -9.60 23.88
N PRO A 37 13.84 -9.70 25.06
CA PRO A 37 14.60 -10.88 25.44
C PRO A 37 13.66 -12.08 25.60
N GLY A 38 14.02 -13.20 24.95
CA GLY A 38 13.21 -14.41 24.94
C GLY A 38 12.02 -14.38 23.98
N PHE A 39 11.80 -13.30 23.23
CA PHE A 39 10.75 -13.20 22.21
C PHE A 39 11.25 -13.66 20.84
N GLY A 40 11.79 -14.88 20.80
CA GLY A 40 12.35 -15.48 19.60
C GLY A 40 12.27 -17.00 19.65
N PHE A 41 12.31 -17.62 18.48
CA PHE A 41 12.31 -19.08 18.34
C PHE A 41 13.50 -19.55 17.50
N LYS A 42 13.99 -20.75 17.81
CA LYS A 42 14.95 -21.44 16.95
C LYS A 42 14.23 -21.91 15.68
N MET A 43 14.36 -21.14 14.60
CA MET A 43 13.72 -21.40 13.32
C MET A 43 14.46 -22.44 12.47
N ARG A 44 15.77 -22.64 12.72
CA ARG A 44 16.63 -23.57 11.96
C ARG A 44 17.59 -24.31 12.86
N GLU A 45 17.96 -25.54 12.48
CA GLU A 45 18.93 -26.34 13.23
C GLU A 45 20.33 -25.72 13.26
N THR A 46 20.77 -25.20 12.13
CA THR A 46 22.03 -24.49 11.94
C THR A 46 21.80 -23.13 11.28
N GLY A 47 22.54 -22.11 11.74
CA GLY A 47 22.57 -20.81 11.08
C GLY A 47 23.44 -20.88 9.82
N SER A 48 23.10 -20.10 8.81
CA SER A 48 23.97 -19.82 7.66
C SER A 48 24.51 -18.39 7.77
N LEU A 49 25.46 -18.02 6.92
CA LEU A 49 25.98 -16.64 6.82
C LEU A 49 24.90 -15.58 6.57
N ILE A 50 23.75 -15.99 6.05
CA ILE A 50 22.66 -15.09 5.63
C ILE A 50 21.44 -15.22 6.56
N GLN A 51 21.33 -16.30 7.32
CA GLN A 51 20.14 -16.62 8.11
C GLN A 51 20.51 -17.15 9.48
N SER A 52 20.02 -16.48 10.51
CA SER A 52 20.21 -16.93 11.89
C SER A 52 19.44 -18.23 12.16
N SER A 53 19.97 -19.01 13.10
CA SER A 53 19.28 -20.16 13.68
C SER A 53 18.16 -19.72 14.63
N PHE A 54 18.34 -18.59 15.30
CA PHE A 54 17.39 -17.98 16.22
C PHE A 54 16.94 -16.62 15.68
N GLU A 55 15.64 -16.44 15.48
CA GLU A 55 15.07 -15.19 14.96
C GLU A 55 14.21 -14.56 16.06
N ASN A 56 14.39 -13.25 16.26
CA ASN A 56 13.61 -12.46 17.21
C ASN A 56 12.40 -11.85 16.49
N PHE A 57 11.20 -12.00 17.07
CA PHE A 57 9.94 -11.57 16.45
C PHE A 57 9.52 -10.13 16.78
N THR A 58 10.40 -9.34 17.43
CA THR A 58 10.03 -8.00 17.91
C THR A 58 9.66 -7.07 16.73
N ASN A 59 10.34 -7.19 15.59
CA ASN A 59 10.04 -6.41 14.39
C ASN A 59 8.70 -6.81 13.75
N GLU A 60 8.41 -8.10 13.72
CA GLU A 60 7.16 -8.68 13.22
C GLU A 60 5.99 -8.25 14.10
N LEU A 61 6.19 -8.21 15.42
CA LEU A 61 5.20 -7.69 16.36
C LEU A 61 4.96 -6.19 16.14
N ALA A 62 6.03 -5.39 15.98
CA ALA A 62 5.91 -3.96 15.71
C ALA A 62 5.11 -3.71 14.43
N LEU A 63 5.44 -4.41 13.33
CA LEU A 63 4.69 -4.30 12.07
C LEU A 63 3.24 -4.72 12.23
N MET A 64 2.98 -5.85 12.90
CA MET A 64 1.63 -6.34 13.15
C MET A 64 0.79 -5.30 13.90
N LEU A 65 1.34 -4.68 14.94
CA LEU A 65 0.68 -3.62 15.71
C LEU A 65 0.39 -2.37 14.86
N VAL A 66 1.37 -1.91 14.08
CA VAL A 66 1.22 -0.73 13.20
C VAL A 66 0.14 -0.98 12.14
N VAL A 67 0.23 -2.08 11.40
CA VAL A 67 -0.66 -2.38 10.27
C VAL A 67 -2.07 -2.67 10.77
N SER A 68 -2.23 -3.51 11.80
CA SER A 68 -3.55 -3.80 12.37
C SER A 68 -4.18 -2.56 13.02
N GLY A 69 -3.39 -1.77 13.74
CA GLY A 69 -3.83 -0.53 14.36
C GLY A 69 -4.33 0.50 13.34
N LEU A 70 -3.57 0.72 12.26
CA LEU A 70 -3.99 1.61 11.17
C LEU A 70 -5.21 1.05 10.44
N LEU A 71 -5.26 -0.23 10.11
CA LEU A 71 -6.37 -0.83 9.39
C LEU A 71 -7.68 -0.73 10.18
N ILE A 72 -7.66 -1.03 11.48
CA ILE A 72 -8.82 -0.87 12.36
C ILE A 72 -9.23 0.61 12.44
N THR A 73 -8.27 1.51 12.62
CA THR A 73 -8.53 2.97 12.77
C THR A 73 -9.07 3.61 11.49
N ALA A 74 -8.55 3.18 10.33
CA ALA A 74 -8.90 3.67 9.01
C ALA A 74 -10.32 3.24 8.60
N PHE A 75 -10.70 1.99 8.89
CA PHE A 75 -11.99 1.44 8.50
C PHE A 75 -13.01 1.38 9.65
N SER A 76 -12.83 2.13 10.74
CA SER A 76 -13.84 2.27 11.78
C SER A 76 -14.97 3.24 11.39
N LYS A 77 -16.23 2.88 11.69
CA LYS A 77 -17.40 3.75 11.49
C LYS A 77 -17.32 5.03 12.32
N GLU A 78 -17.89 6.11 11.79
CA GLU A 78 -18.21 7.31 12.57
C GLU A 78 -19.46 7.10 13.43
N LYS A 79 -19.71 7.99 14.42
CA LYS A 79 -20.88 7.88 15.33
C LYS A 79 -22.20 7.87 14.56
N VAL A 80 -22.29 8.73 13.54
CA VAL A 80 -23.35 8.76 12.55
C VAL A 80 -22.66 8.51 11.21
N GLU A 81 -23.22 7.61 10.42
CA GLU A 81 -22.66 7.20 9.13
C GLU A 81 -23.68 7.55 8.06
N ASP A 82 -23.54 8.72 7.45
CA ASP A 82 -24.41 9.24 6.40
C ASP A 82 -23.76 9.12 5.01
N GLU A 83 -24.48 9.57 3.98
CA GLU A 83 -24.01 9.53 2.60
C GLU A 83 -22.80 10.45 2.36
N LEU A 84 -22.73 11.58 3.08
CA LEU A 84 -21.61 12.51 2.99
C LEU A 84 -20.33 11.85 3.48
N ILE A 85 -20.36 11.23 4.65
CA ILE A 85 -19.22 10.52 5.24
C ILE A 85 -18.78 9.38 4.32
N ALA A 86 -19.71 8.65 3.71
CA ALA A 86 -19.38 7.63 2.73
C ALA A 86 -18.65 8.23 1.50
N LYS A 87 -19.09 9.38 0.98
CA LYS A 87 -18.44 10.11 -0.12
C LYS A 87 -17.06 10.66 0.27
N ILE A 88 -16.91 11.27 1.44
CA ILE A 88 -15.62 11.74 1.96
C ILE A 88 -14.65 10.58 2.09
N ARG A 89 -15.09 9.45 2.64
CA ARG A 89 -14.27 8.25 2.77
C ARG A 89 -13.79 7.76 1.41
N ALA A 90 -14.69 7.75 0.43
CA ALA A 90 -14.35 7.34 -0.92
C ALA A 90 -13.30 8.23 -1.56
N ASN A 91 -13.55 9.55 -1.55
CA ASN A 91 -12.63 10.54 -2.08
C ASN A 91 -11.26 10.43 -1.40
N SER A 92 -11.25 10.33 -0.06
CA SER A 92 -10.01 10.24 0.72
C SER A 92 -9.20 8.98 0.39
N LEU A 93 -9.87 7.83 0.23
CA LEU A 93 -9.20 6.56 -0.08
C LEU A 93 -8.57 6.58 -1.47
N TYR A 94 -9.29 7.13 -2.46
CA TYR A 94 -8.75 7.32 -3.80
C TYR A 94 -7.48 8.16 -3.77
N TRP A 95 -7.58 9.37 -3.21
CA TRP A 95 -6.44 10.26 -3.11
C TRP A 95 -5.27 9.69 -2.33
N ALA A 96 -5.52 8.86 -1.31
CA ALA A 96 -4.45 8.20 -0.58
C ALA A 96 -3.63 7.24 -1.45
N ILE A 97 -4.28 6.53 -2.38
CA ILE A 97 -3.56 5.67 -3.33
C ILE A 97 -2.78 6.51 -4.36
N LEU A 98 -3.37 7.60 -4.85
CA LEU A 98 -2.68 8.49 -5.80
C LEU A 98 -1.45 9.15 -5.17
N VAL A 99 -1.61 9.76 -3.99
CA VAL A 99 -0.51 10.40 -3.27
C VAL A 99 0.51 9.37 -2.81
N GLY A 100 0.06 8.21 -2.31
CA GLY A 100 0.94 7.10 -1.95
C GLY A 100 1.80 6.66 -3.13
N PHE A 101 1.23 6.57 -4.33
CA PHE A 101 1.97 6.26 -5.55
C PHE A 101 3.04 7.30 -5.85
N VAL A 102 2.70 8.59 -5.81
CA VAL A 102 3.67 9.67 -6.06
C VAL A 102 4.81 9.63 -5.05
N VAL A 103 4.50 9.42 -3.76
CA VAL A 103 5.49 9.31 -2.68
C VAL A 103 6.38 8.10 -2.89
N ARG A 104 5.81 6.93 -3.22
CA ARG A 104 6.55 5.69 -3.51
C ARG A 104 7.48 5.85 -4.71
N PHE A 105 7.00 6.44 -5.79
CA PHE A 105 7.77 6.67 -7.01
C PHE A 105 8.93 7.63 -6.74
N ALA A 106 8.68 8.76 -6.08
CA ALA A 106 9.72 9.72 -5.70
C ALA A 106 10.78 9.06 -4.80
N PHE A 107 10.36 8.23 -3.84
CA PHE A 107 11.28 7.50 -2.97
C PHE A 107 12.16 6.51 -3.74
N LEU A 108 11.62 5.75 -4.70
CA LEU A 108 12.41 4.85 -5.55
C LEU A 108 13.46 5.59 -6.36
N VAL A 109 13.11 6.76 -6.91
CA VAL A 109 14.06 7.60 -7.66
C VAL A 109 15.19 8.06 -6.74
N ILE A 110 14.85 8.58 -5.54
CA ILE A 110 15.85 9.02 -4.55
C ILE A 110 16.76 7.86 -4.12
N GLN A 111 16.18 6.70 -3.82
CA GLN A 111 16.92 5.50 -3.41
C GLN A 111 17.91 5.05 -4.49
N MET A 112 17.48 5.07 -5.76
CA MET A 112 18.33 4.72 -6.90
C MET A 112 19.45 5.74 -7.12
N SER A 113 19.15 7.04 -7.05
CA SER A 113 20.17 8.09 -7.13
C SER A 113 21.20 7.96 -6.01
N TYR A 114 20.77 7.63 -4.79
CA TYR A 114 21.65 7.37 -3.65
C TYR A 114 22.58 6.18 -3.90
N TYR A 115 22.04 5.06 -4.39
CA TYR A 115 22.83 3.87 -4.72
C TYR A 115 23.89 4.14 -5.81
N GLN A 116 23.56 4.92 -6.84
CA GLN A 116 24.52 5.31 -7.88
C GLN A 116 25.63 6.22 -7.35
N LEU A 117 25.30 7.18 -6.47
CA LEU A 117 26.28 8.06 -5.82
C LEU A 117 27.30 7.29 -4.98
N GLN A 118 26.84 6.22 -4.30
CA GLN A 118 27.69 5.36 -3.47
C GLN A 118 28.73 4.60 -4.30
N GLN A 119 28.41 4.19 -5.53
CA GLN A 119 29.37 3.47 -6.40
C GLN A 119 30.48 4.39 -6.95
N HIS A 120 30.21 5.69 -7.11
CA HIS A 120 31.12 6.63 -7.77
C HIS A 120 31.98 7.48 -6.83
N THR A 121 31.74 7.44 -5.52
CA THR A 121 32.52 8.22 -4.55
C THR A 121 33.19 7.31 -3.53
N ALA A 122 34.51 7.45 -3.34
CA ALA A 122 35.26 6.80 -2.25
C ALA A 122 34.99 7.47 -0.88
N PHE A 123 33.82 8.11 -0.71
CA PHE A 123 33.50 8.94 0.46
C PHE A 123 32.72 8.10 1.48
N VAL A 124 33.48 7.47 2.38
CA VAL A 124 33.04 6.30 3.17
C VAL A 124 32.61 6.61 4.61
N GLU A 125 32.42 7.87 5.03
CA GLU A 125 32.31 8.15 6.48
C GLU A 125 30.98 8.73 6.98
N THR A 126 29.99 9.00 6.12
CA THR A 126 28.63 9.43 6.55
C THR A 126 27.56 8.32 6.43
N HIS A 127 27.99 7.06 6.39
CA HIS A 127 27.14 5.91 6.05
C HIS A 127 26.02 5.59 7.04
N GLY A 128 26.25 5.71 8.35
CA GLY A 128 25.27 5.20 9.32
C GLY A 128 23.91 5.92 9.31
N LEU A 129 23.90 7.26 9.29
CA LEU A 129 22.66 8.01 9.53
C LEU A 129 21.76 8.04 8.30
N ILE A 130 22.31 8.26 7.11
CA ILE A 130 21.53 8.32 5.86
C ILE A 130 20.93 6.94 5.55
N GLU A 131 21.71 5.85 5.69
CA GLU A 131 21.22 4.49 5.47
C GLU A 131 20.11 4.14 6.47
N LYS A 132 20.27 4.49 7.76
CA LYS A 132 19.23 4.31 8.78
C LYS A 132 17.96 5.08 8.42
N VAL A 133 18.07 6.34 7.96
CA VAL A 133 16.91 7.14 7.54
C VAL A 133 16.22 6.55 6.31
N ILE A 134 16.98 6.13 5.29
CA ILE A 134 16.42 5.46 4.10
C ILE A 134 15.72 4.16 4.49
N GLY A 135 16.29 3.39 5.42
CA GLY A 135 15.68 2.19 5.98
C GLY A 135 14.34 2.48 6.67
N ILE A 136 14.30 3.46 7.58
CA ILE A 136 13.08 3.88 8.29
C ILE A 136 12.00 4.32 7.30
N ILE A 137 12.35 5.13 6.30
CA ILE A 137 11.40 5.58 5.27
C ILE A 137 10.91 4.39 4.44
N SER A 138 11.80 3.46 4.08
CA SER A 138 11.45 2.24 3.35
C SER A 138 10.37 1.47 4.09
N TYR A 139 10.56 1.17 5.38
CA TYR A 139 9.55 0.47 6.19
C TYR A 139 8.24 1.26 6.33
N SER A 140 8.32 2.59 6.35
CA SER A 140 7.15 3.45 6.52
C SER A 140 6.27 3.57 5.27
N ILE A 141 6.86 3.47 4.08
CA ILE A 141 6.16 3.75 2.82
C ILE A 141 5.07 2.72 2.51
N PHE A 142 5.19 1.50 3.02
CA PHE A 142 4.25 0.41 2.77
C PHE A 142 2.89 0.60 3.46
N PHE A 143 2.87 1.22 4.65
CA PHE A 143 1.62 1.56 5.35
C PHE A 143 1.16 3.01 5.13
N ALA A 144 1.95 3.83 4.40
CA ALA A 144 1.64 5.22 4.12
C ALA A 144 0.24 5.45 3.50
N PRO A 145 -0.27 4.60 2.57
CA PRO A 145 -1.62 4.78 2.04
C PRO A 145 -2.72 4.77 3.11
N LEU A 146 -2.65 3.91 4.14
CA LEU A 146 -3.62 3.93 5.24
C LEU A 146 -3.55 5.21 6.06
N LEU A 147 -2.32 5.67 6.33
CA LEU A 147 -2.07 6.87 7.11
C LEU A 147 -2.56 8.12 6.37
N ILE A 148 -2.19 8.27 5.08
CA ILE A 148 -2.65 9.37 4.22
C ILE A 148 -4.18 9.36 4.12
N PHE A 149 -4.78 8.17 3.93
CA PHE A 149 -6.24 8.02 3.89
C PHE A 149 -6.87 8.52 5.19
N LYS A 150 -6.37 8.08 6.35
CA LYS A 150 -6.95 8.44 7.64
C LYS A 150 -6.84 9.93 7.92
N LEU A 151 -5.66 10.52 7.68
CA LEU A 151 -5.42 11.94 7.89
C LEU A 151 -6.32 12.80 7.00
N ARG A 152 -6.35 12.49 5.69
CA ARG A 152 -7.20 13.22 4.73
C ARG A 152 -8.68 13.08 5.06
N PHE A 153 -9.11 11.88 5.45
CA PHE A 153 -10.49 11.64 5.85
C PHE A 153 -10.89 12.49 7.05
N GLN A 154 -10.05 12.56 8.08
CA GLN A 154 -10.30 13.41 9.25
C GLN A 154 -10.28 14.90 8.91
N TYR A 155 -9.33 15.34 8.08
CA TYR A 155 -9.26 16.73 7.62
C TYR A 155 -10.54 17.15 6.90
N LEU A 156 -10.98 16.36 5.91
CA LEU A 156 -12.20 16.65 5.15
C LEU A 156 -13.46 16.56 6.02
N LEU A 157 -13.50 15.65 6.99
CA LEU A 157 -14.62 15.55 7.92
C LEU A 157 -14.78 16.80 8.80
N HIS A 158 -13.67 17.45 9.19
CA HIS A 158 -13.73 18.71 9.95
C HIS A 158 -14.03 19.92 9.06
N GLN A 159 -13.64 19.88 7.79
CA GLN A 159 -13.84 20.98 6.84
C GLN A 159 -15.23 20.98 6.21
N SER A 160 -15.82 19.81 5.96
CA SER A 160 -17.08 19.69 5.22
C SER A 160 -18.30 19.86 6.13
N ASN A 161 -18.92 21.03 6.03
CA ASN A 161 -20.26 21.26 6.58
C ASN A 161 -21.37 20.88 5.57
N ASP A 162 -21.04 20.81 4.27
CA ASP A 162 -22.00 20.56 3.19
C ASP A 162 -21.49 19.56 2.14
N VAL A 163 -22.42 18.79 1.58
CA VAL A 163 -22.18 17.68 0.64
C VAL A 163 -21.52 18.10 -0.67
N TYR A 164 -21.70 19.35 -1.08
CA TYR A 164 -21.29 19.87 -2.39
C TYR A 164 -19.84 20.40 -2.44
N ALA A 165 -19.13 20.43 -1.30
CA ALA A 165 -17.76 20.95 -1.24
C ALA A 165 -16.68 19.97 -1.73
N LEU A 166 -17.06 18.73 -2.09
CA LEU A 166 -16.11 17.71 -2.55
C LEU A 166 -15.93 17.75 -4.07
N ASP A 167 -14.70 18.01 -4.50
CA ASP A 167 -14.33 17.90 -5.91
C ASP A 167 -14.56 16.49 -6.46
N ARG A 168 -15.08 16.42 -7.69
CA ARG A 168 -15.18 15.14 -8.41
C ARG A 168 -13.78 14.60 -8.67
N LEU A 169 -13.62 13.28 -8.52
CA LEU A 169 -12.37 12.60 -8.87
C LEU A 169 -12.07 12.82 -10.36
N TYR A 170 -10.88 13.31 -10.66
CA TYR A 170 -10.41 13.42 -12.03
C TYR A 170 -9.96 12.04 -12.52
N TYR A 171 -10.36 11.70 -13.74
CA TYR A 171 -10.04 10.43 -14.38
C TYR A 171 -9.55 10.69 -15.80
N LEU A 172 -8.61 9.86 -16.25
CA LEU A 172 -8.05 9.91 -17.60
C LEU A 172 -9.04 9.37 -18.65
N PRO A 173 -9.02 9.90 -19.88
CA PRO A 173 -9.80 9.36 -20.99
C PRO A 173 -9.52 7.88 -21.23
N LYS A 174 -10.53 7.11 -21.66
CA LYS A 174 -10.39 5.66 -21.89
C LYS A 174 -9.36 5.31 -22.96
N ARG A 175 -9.34 6.03 -24.08
CA ARG A 175 -8.32 5.91 -25.13
C ARG A 175 -7.50 7.21 -25.19
N PRO A 176 -6.17 7.14 -25.35
CA PRO A 176 -5.34 5.94 -25.53
C PRO A 176 -4.85 5.30 -24.21
N TYR A 177 -5.11 5.93 -23.06
CA TYR A 177 -4.48 5.59 -21.77
C TYR A 177 -4.72 4.15 -21.31
N ARG A 178 -5.93 3.60 -21.48
CA ARG A 178 -6.21 2.20 -21.08
C ARG A 178 -5.37 1.20 -21.84
N LEU A 179 -5.22 1.40 -23.16
CA LEU A 179 -4.45 0.49 -24.00
C LEU A 179 -2.98 0.52 -23.60
N ILE A 180 -2.41 1.71 -23.46
CA ILE A 180 -1.01 1.91 -23.04
C ILE A 180 -0.76 1.29 -21.66
N ALA A 181 -1.65 1.55 -20.70
CA ALA A 181 -1.53 1.04 -19.35
C ALA A 181 -1.57 -0.50 -19.29
N VAL A 182 -2.49 -1.14 -20.02
CA VAL A 182 -2.56 -2.60 -20.09
C VAL A 182 -1.29 -3.18 -20.70
N LEU A 183 -0.87 -2.66 -21.86
CA LEU A 183 0.30 -3.16 -22.60
C LEU A 183 1.60 -3.02 -21.80
N LEU A 184 1.78 -1.93 -21.06
CA LEU A 184 3.00 -1.66 -20.30
C LEU A 184 3.02 -2.32 -18.91
N SER A 185 1.85 -2.57 -18.30
CA SER A 185 1.80 -3.08 -16.91
C SER A 185 2.49 -4.43 -16.73
N VAL A 186 2.12 -5.43 -17.53
CA VAL A 186 2.66 -6.80 -17.42
C VAL A 186 4.18 -6.87 -17.60
N PRO A 187 4.79 -6.33 -18.68
CA PRO A 187 6.24 -6.41 -18.85
C PRO A 187 7.00 -5.65 -17.76
N LEU A 188 6.52 -4.48 -17.32
CA LEU A 188 7.21 -3.72 -16.28
C LEU A 188 7.15 -4.40 -14.90
N ILE A 189 6.05 -5.07 -14.56
CA ILE A 189 5.96 -5.89 -13.33
C ILE A 189 6.94 -7.06 -13.40
N PHE A 190 7.05 -7.73 -14.56
CA PHE A 190 8.00 -8.83 -14.72
C PHE A 190 9.45 -8.36 -14.58
N ILE A 191 9.79 -7.22 -15.21
CA ILE A 191 11.11 -6.59 -15.07
C ILE A 191 11.38 -6.21 -13.62
N TYR A 192 10.40 -5.62 -12.93
CA TYR A 192 10.54 -5.29 -11.52
C TYR A 192 10.83 -6.51 -10.65
N TYR A 193 10.08 -7.60 -10.82
CA TYR A 193 10.33 -8.82 -10.05
C TYR A 193 11.68 -9.48 -10.42
N TYR A 194 12.03 -9.48 -11.71
CA TYR A 194 13.35 -9.93 -12.15
C TYR A 194 14.48 -9.15 -11.48
N CYS A 195 14.35 -7.82 -11.37
CA CYS A 195 15.33 -6.97 -10.69
C CYS A 195 15.44 -7.28 -9.18
N MET A 196 14.34 -7.69 -8.54
CA MET A 196 14.30 -7.98 -7.12
C MET A 196 14.94 -9.32 -6.74
N VAL A 197 14.90 -10.31 -7.64
CA VAL A 197 15.41 -11.67 -7.37
C VAL A 197 16.88 -11.81 -7.77
N ASN A 198 17.36 -11.05 -8.75
CA ASN A 198 18.70 -11.17 -9.28
C ASN A 198 19.65 -10.16 -8.65
N LEU A 199 20.84 -10.63 -8.23
CA LEU A 199 21.91 -9.78 -7.71
C LEU A 199 22.58 -8.93 -8.80
N PHE A 200 22.70 -9.48 -10.01
CA PHE A 200 23.38 -8.84 -11.13
C PHE A 200 22.36 -8.48 -12.21
N VAL A 201 22.04 -7.19 -12.30
CA VAL A 201 21.02 -6.67 -13.21
C VAL A 201 21.60 -5.46 -13.93
N PRO A 202 21.50 -5.39 -15.27
CA PRO A 202 21.91 -4.21 -16.02
C PRO A 202 21.18 -2.94 -15.58
N ASP A 203 21.90 -1.82 -15.48
CA ASP A 203 21.38 -0.54 -14.96
C ASP A 203 20.09 -0.09 -15.63
N TYR A 204 19.95 -0.29 -16.95
CA TYR A 204 18.76 0.10 -17.70
C TYR A 204 17.51 -0.67 -17.26
N LEU A 205 17.63 -1.94 -16.85
CA LEU A 205 16.50 -2.72 -16.32
C LEU A 205 16.10 -2.22 -14.94
N THR A 206 17.08 -1.87 -14.11
CA THR A 206 16.83 -1.32 -12.77
C THR A 206 16.12 0.03 -12.87
N VAL A 207 16.52 0.91 -13.79
CA VAL A 207 15.79 2.17 -14.06
C VAL A 207 14.37 1.91 -14.54
N LEU A 208 14.20 0.97 -15.48
CA LEU A 208 12.90 0.62 -16.03
C LEU A 208 11.95 0.04 -14.97
N SER A 209 12.48 -0.71 -14.00
CA SER A 209 11.71 -1.31 -12.89
C SER A 209 10.96 -0.28 -12.03
N ILE A 210 11.51 0.93 -11.88
CA ILE A 210 10.90 2.00 -11.07
C ILE A 210 9.53 2.42 -11.64
N PHE A 211 9.35 2.29 -12.96
CA PHE A 211 8.12 2.67 -13.64
C PHE A 211 7.01 1.62 -13.54
N ALA A 212 7.23 0.48 -12.87
CA ALA A 212 6.25 -0.62 -12.80
C ALA A 212 4.87 -0.22 -12.24
N SER A 213 4.83 0.71 -11.29
CA SER A 213 3.58 1.22 -10.70
C SER A 213 2.84 2.23 -11.58
N VAL A 214 3.54 2.92 -12.50
CA VAL A 214 2.97 3.98 -13.35
C VAL A 214 1.80 3.48 -14.22
N PRO A 215 1.96 2.44 -15.07
CA PRO A 215 0.85 1.97 -15.90
C PRO A 215 -0.30 1.40 -15.06
N LEU A 216 -0.01 0.77 -13.92
CA LEU A 216 -1.06 0.28 -13.01
C LEU A 216 -1.94 1.42 -12.50
N ILE A 217 -1.34 2.50 -12.02
CA ILE A 217 -2.08 3.66 -11.53
C ILE A 217 -2.82 4.37 -12.67
N VAL A 218 -2.20 4.53 -13.85
CA VAL A 218 -2.92 5.04 -15.03
C VAL A 218 -4.15 4.19 -15.34
N TRP A 219 -4.04 2.87 -15.26
CA TRP A 219 -5.18 1.96 -15.45
C TRP A 219 -6.26 2.17 -14.40
N VAL A 220 -5.90 2.23 -13.11
CA VAL A 220 -6.84 2.49 -11.99
C VAL A 220 -7.65 3.78 -12.22
N TYR A 221 -6.99 4.83 -12.73
CA TYR A 221 -7.56 6.16 -12.92
C TYR A 221 -8.11 6.42 -14.34
N THR A 222 -8.29 5.38 -15.15
CA THR A 222 -8.94 5.50 -16.47
C THR A 222 -10.46 5.45 -16.33
N LYS A 223 -11.19 6.35 -17.03
CA LYS A 223 -12.66 6.36 -17.12
C LYS A 223 -13.24 5.13 -17.83
N GLU A 224 -14.46 4.77 -17.43
CA GLU A 224 -15.33 3.91 -18.23
C GLU A 224 -16.18 4.73 -19.21
N ASP A 225 -16.92 4.05 -20.10
CA ASP A 225 -17.71 4.73 -21.16
C ASP A 225 -18.81 5.62 -20.56
N THR A 226 -19.41 5.18 -19.47
CA THR A 226 -20.31 5.97 -18.62
C THR A 226 -19.78 5.98 -17.20
N GLU A 227 -19.53 7.17 -16.65
CA GLU A 227 -19.04 7.35 -15.28
C GLU A 227 -20.18 7.88 -14.41
N ASP A 228 -21.08 6.98 -14.02
CA ASP A 228 -22.25 7.27 -13.18
C ASP A 228 -21.96 7.03 -11.68
N GLU A 229 -22.96 7.30 -10.83
CA GLU A 229 -22.86 7.10 -9.38
C GLU A 229 -22.67 5.61 -9.03
N PHE A 230 -23.22 4.69 -9.83
CA PHE A 230 -23.06 3.26 -9.64
C PHE A 230 -21.60 2.84 -9.85
N ILE A 231 -20.97 3.21 -10.98
CA ILE A 231 -19.56 2.94 -11.26
C ILE A 231 -18.67 3.55 -10.18
N THR A 232 -18.98 4.75 -9.71
CA THR A 232 -18.26 5.39 -8.61
C THR A 232 -18.34 4.57 -7.31
N SER A 233 -19.53 4.05 -6.97
CA SER A 233 -19.72 3.19 -5.80
C SER A 233 -18.99 1.84 -5.95
N LEU A 234 -18.93 1.31 -7.17
CA LEU A 234 -18.26 0.06 -7.49
C LEU A 234 -16.76 0.19 -7.34
N ARG A 235 -16.21 1.27 -7.90
CA ARG A 235 -14.83 1.76 -7.75
C ARG A 235 -14.45 1.85 -6.27
N LEU A 236 -15.23 2.57 -5.47
CA LEU A 236 -15.02 2.68 -4.03
C LEU A 236 -14.92 1.31 -3.35
N LYS A 237 -15.90 0.43 -3.58
CA LYS A 237 -15.94 -0.88 -2.95
C LYS A 237 -14.73 -1.75 -3.35
N SER A 238 -14.31 -1.66 -4.61
CA SER A 238 -13.11 -2.33 -5.11
C SER A 238 -11.84 -1.77 -4.49
N MET A 239 -11.76 -0.46 -4.27
CA MET A 239 -10.62 0.16 -3.60
C MET A 239 -10.51 -0.24 -2.13
N GLN A 240 -11.63 -0.29 -1.41
CA GLN A 240 -11.64 -0.79 -0.02
C GLN A 240 -11.16 -2.24 0.05
N ILE A 241 -11.62 -3.09 -0.87
CA ILE A 241 -11.24 -4.51 -0.90
C ILE A 241 -9.78 -4.69 -1.31
N ALA A 242 -9.26 -3.84 -2.21
CA ALA A 242 -7.87 -3.84 -2.59
C ALA A 242 -6.94 -3.50 -1.43
N VAL A 243 -7.26 -2.41 -0.72
CA VAL A 243 -6.50 -1.96 0.45
C VAL A 243 -6.56 -3.00 1.56
N CYS A 244 -7.76 -3.43 1.97
CA CYS A 244 -7.89 -4.46 2.99
C CYS A 244 -7.22 -5.78 2.58
N GLY A 245 -7.37 -6.19 1.31
CA GLY A 245 -6.77 -7.41 0.77
C GLY A 245 -5.24 -7.38 0.85
N TYR A 246 -4.61 -6.27 0.44
CA TYR A 246 -3.17 -6.10 0.53
C TYR A 246 -2.67 -6.14 1.99
N TYR A 247 -3.30 -5.41 2.90
CA TYR A 247 -2.83 -5.39 4.29
C TYR A 247 -3.11 -6.70 5.03
N CYS A 248 -4.17 -7.43 4.68
CA CYS A 248 -4.35 -8.82 5.14
C CYS A 248 -3.25 -9.73 4.59
N PHE A 249 -2.93 -9.63 3.30
CA PHE A 249 -1.80 -10.36 2.71
C PHE A 249 -0.49 -10.03 3.42
N LEU A 250 -0.24 -8.75 3.72
CA LEU A 250 0.97 -8.32 4.42
C LEU A 250 1.07 -8.89 5.83
N LEU A 251 -0.03 -8.91 6.59
CA LEU A 251 -0.07 -9.53 7.91
C LEU A 251 0.16 -11.05 7.86
N LEU A 252 -0.36 -11.73 6.84
CA LEU A 252 -0.08 -13.15 6.63
C LEU A 252 1.38 -13.37 6.23
N ALA A 253 1.92 -12.55 5.32
CA ALA A 253 3.32 -12.59 4.93
C ALA A 253 4.24 -12.39 6.14
N ASN A 254 3.89 -11.51 7.07
CA ASN A 254 4.64 -11.28 8.32
C ASN A 254 4.67 -12.50 9.26
N ILE A 255 3.72 -13.43 9.12
CA ILE A 255 3.67 -14.66 9.95
C ILE A 255 4.40 -15.81 9.24
N PHE A 256 4.29 -15.88 7.91
CA PHE A 256 4.73 -17.05 7.13
C PHE A 256 6.06 -16.86 6.38
N LEU A 257 6.45 -15.62 6.08
CA LEU A 257 7.65 -15.31 5.31
C LEU A 257 8.70 -14.66 6.22
N TYR A 258 9.96 -14.97 5.94
CA TYR A 258 11.11 -14.49 6.72
C TYR A 258 12.21 -13.99 5.80
N SER A 259 13.06 -13.09 6.30
CA SER A 259 14.27 -12.61 5.61
C SER A 259 13.93 -12.09 4.19
N LEU A 260 14.66 -12.54 3.16
CA LEU A 260 14.50 -12.11 1.77
C LEU A 260 13.07 -12.34 1.25
N ALA A 261 12.42 -13.45 1.60
CA ALA A 261 11.07 -13.75 1.12
C ALA A 261 10.04 -12.72 1.63
N PHE A 262 10.20 -12.28 2.88
CA PHE A 262 9.36 -11.22 3.44
C PHE A 262 9.61 -9.88 2.76
N MET A 263 10.88 -9.52 2.52
CA MET A 263 11.24 -8.30 1.80
C MET A 263 10.64 -8.25 0.39
N LEU A 264 10.68 -9.38 -0.34
CA LEU A 264 10.07 -9.50 -1.67
C LEU A 264 8.55 -9.33 -1.65
N ALA A 265 7.87 -9.82 -0.60
CA ALA A 265 6.43 -9.67 -0.44
C ALA A 265 6.02 -8.24 -0.03
N LEU A 266 6.85 -7.57 0.77
CA LEU A 266 6.63 -6.21 1.25
C LEU A 266 6.80 -5.16 0.14
N SER A 267 7.83 -5.32 -0.70
CA SER A 267 8.28 -4.32 -1.68
C SER A 267 7.20 -3.83 -2.68
N PRO A 268 6.39 -4.71 -3.33
CA PRO A 268 5.38 -4.31 -4.33
C PRO A 268 4.05 -3.86 -3.71
N SER A 269 4.07 -2.94 -2.74
CA SER A 269 2.89 -2.54 -1.99
C SER A 269 1.75 -1.94 -2.82
N ILE A 270 2.03 -0.83 -3.50
CA ILE A 270 1.04 -0.09 -4.28
C ILE A 270 0.68 -0.84 -5.54
N GLU A 271 1.62 -1.61 -6.08
CA GLU A 271 1.43 -2.51 -7.20
C GLU A 271 0.39 -3.58 -6.86
N ILE A 272 0.53 -4.27 -5.71
CA ILE A 272 -0.45 -5.26 -5.26
C ILE A 272 -1.82 -4.61 -5.01
N ILE A 273 -1.87 -3.44 -4.36
CA ILE A 273 -3.14 -2.71 -4.16
C ILE A 273 -3.79 -2.42 -5.52
N ALA A 274 -3.06 -1.88 -6.49
CA ALA A 274 -3.58 -1.57 -7.81
C ALA A 274 -4.04 -2.83 -8.56
N ILE A 275 -3.30 -3.95 -8.47
CA ILE A 275 -3.68 -5.23 -9.09
C ILE A 275 -4.97 -5.77 -8.48
N ILE A 276 -5.08 -5.84 -7.14
CA ILE A 276 -6.30 -6.33 -6.47
C ILE A 276 -7.48 -5.42 -6.81
N PHE A 277 -7.27 -4.10 -6.90
CA PHE A 277 -8.28 -3.16 -7.33
C PHE A 277 -8.77 -3.50 -8.75
N LEU A 278 -7.86 -3.63 -9.71
CA LEU A 278 -8.20 -3.88 -11.11
C LEU A 278 -8.93 -5.20 -11.29
N ILE A 279 -8.50 -6.26 -10.60
CA ILE A 279 -9.16 -7.57 -10.60
C ILE A 279 -10.57 -7.42 -10.02
N SER A 280 -10.70 -6.86 -8.82
CA SER A 280 -11.99 -6.78 -8.12
C SER A 280 -12.99 -5.84 -8.81
N PHE A 281 -12.51 -4.75 -9.42
CA PHE A 281 -13.32 -3.81 -10.19
C PHE A 281 -13.83 -4.43 -11.49
N ASN A 282 -12.93 -4.97 -12.33
CA ASN A 282 -13.31 -5.57 -13.61
C ASN A 282 -14.22 -6.80 -13.43
N TRP A 283 -13.98 -7.62 -12.40
CA TRP A 283 -14.86 -8.75 -12.10
C TRP A 283 -16.29 -8.32 -11.79
N ARG A 284 -16.47 -7.28 -10.96
CA ARG A 284 -17.80 -6.77 -10.61
C ARG A 284 -18.47 -6.03 -11.75
N LEU A 285 -17.70 -5.27 -12.52
CA LEU A 285 -18.21 -4.57 -13.70
C LEU A 285 -18.74 -5.58 -14.73
N ASN A 286 -17.98 -6.64 -15.01
CA ASN A 286 -18.42 -7.70 -15.92
C ASN A 286 -19.65 -8.44 -15.40
N ARG A 287 -19.72 -8.71 -14.09
CA ARG A 287 -20.90 -9.31 -13.49
C ARG A 287 -22.15 -8.44 -13.66
N TYR A 288 -22.03 -7.15 -13.38
CA TYR A 288 -23.12 -6.19 -13.56
C TYR A 288 -23.59 -6.10 -15.02
N ASN A 289 -22.64 -6.02 -15.97
CA ASN A 289 -22.96 -5.97 -17.39
C ASN A 289 -23.69 -7.24 -17.86
N ARG A 290 -23.38 -8.41 -17.30
CA ARG A 290 -24.10 -9.67 -17.57
C ARG A 290 -25.51 -9.66 -16.98
N GLU A 291 -25.69 -9.15 -15.78
CA GLU A 291 -26.99 -9.05 -15.12
C GLU A 291 -27.92 -8.08 -15.87
N GLN A 292 -27.42 -6.95 -16.38
CA GLN A 292 -28.20 -6.02 -17.20
C GLN A 292 -28.41 -6.50 -18.64
N GLY A 293 -27.40 -7.13 -19.25
CA GLY A 293 -27.52 -7.71 -20.59
C GLY A 293 -28.45 -8.94 -20.64
N GLY A 294 -28.61 -9.66 -19.52
CA GLY A 294 -29.55 -10.77 -19.38
C GLY A 294 -31.00 -10.35 -19.09
N LEU A 295 -31.26 -9.07 -18.80
CA LEU A 295 -32.60 -8.49 -18.65
C LEU A 295 -33.14 -7.88 -19.95
N ALA A 296 -32.36 -7.94 -21.03
CA ALA A 296 -32.68 -7.41 -22.36
C ALA A 296 -32.93 -8.53 -23.42
N LEU A 297 -33.10 -9.78 -22.97
CA LEU A 297 -33.51 -10.94 -23.76
C LEU A 297 -34.79 -11.53 -23.15
#